data_AF-A0A1G7ETQ0-F1
#
_entry.id   AF-A0A1G7ETQ0-F1
#
_cell.length_a   1.000
_cell.length_b   1.000
_cell.length_c   1.000
_cell.angle_alpha   90.00
_cell.angle_beta   90.00
_cell.angle_gamma   90.00
#
_symmetry.space_group_name_H-M   'P 1'
#
loop_
_entity.id
_entity.type
_entity.pdbx_description
1 polymer ?
#
loop_
_entity_poly.entity_id
_entity_poly.type
_entity_poly.pdbx_seq_one_letter_code
_entity_poly.pdbx_strand_id
1 'polypeptide(L)'
;MGLFCLLLTQRSFAQQSVSAADSLDRYFLKLSETERFKKENLKEISMRLASLEGPAFQFVLENQAEIEQVLGKNTVKNKISGLILKEKIQPQIWKDTARKIPVNAVPAWETMRKQLQKKYGRSNADMAVLSAKFEFFDKQKDSKNLALAFMENIDRNGLDTSGLNKVFFNNLMFQVMLPNLESPALLLKCANWMRLVIDSNPVMSPDQIDTYANLLYKAKHVKDAMIWEKKAMDLAPDVAAFRETYEKMAKGIRTW
;
A
#
# COMPACT_ATOMS: atom_id res chain seq x y z
N MET A 1 61.68 1.71 -32.24
CA MET A 1 60.60 1.06 -32.99
C MET A 1 59.97 -0.01 -32.13
N GLY A 2 58.64 -0.01 -31.99
CA GLY A 2 57.89 -1.13 -31.41
C GLY A 2 57.23 -0.84 -30.07
N LEU A 3 56.06 -0.17 -30.09
CA LEU A 3 54.96 -0.31 -29.12
C LEU A 3 53.79 0.59 -29.55
N PHE A 4 53.23 0.30 -30.73
CA PHE A 4 52.06 1.02 -31.26
C PHE A 4 51.01 0.08 -31.89
N CYS A 5 50.86 -1.13 -31.32
CA CYS A 5 49.98 -2.15 -31.91
C CYS A 5 49.11 -2.91 -30.88
N LEU A 6 48.63 -2.25 -29.83
CA LEU A 6 47.74 -2.88 -28.83
C LEU A 6 46.61 -1.96 -28.33
N LEU A 7 46.23 -0.94 -29.11
CA LEU A 7 45.11 -0.04 -28.80
C LEU A 7 44.01 -0.02 -29.89
N LEU A 8 43.90 -1.09 -30.69
CA LEU A 8 42.91 -1.18 -31.77
C LEU A 8 41.99 -2.40 -31.72
N THR A 9 41.88 -3.11 -30.60
CA THR A 9 40.99 -4.30 -30.49
C THR A 9 40.12 -4.35 -29.23
N GLN A 10 39.88 -3.22 -28.56
CA GLN A 10 38.84 -3.11 -27.51
C GLN A 10 37.73 -2.10 -27.83
N ARG A 11 37.61 -1.67 -29.10
CA ARG A 11 36.60 -0.68 -29.52
C ARG A 11 35.48 -1.19 -30.45
N SER A 12 35.34 -2.50 -30.68
CA SER A 12 34.32 -3.04 -31.61
C SER A 12 33.37 -4.09 -31.06
N PHE A 13 33.33 -4.35 -29.75
CA PHE A 13 32.31 -5.23 -29.15
C PHE A 13 31.69 -4.63 -27.88
N ALA A 14 31.32 -3.34 -27.93
CA ALA A 14 30.23 -2.86 -27.10
C ALA A 14 28.93 -3.24 -27.82
N GLN A 15 28.49 -4.47 -27.63
CA GLN A 15 27.13 -4.88 -27.95
C GLN A 15 26.22 -3.92 -27.18
N GLN A 16 25.59 -2.97 -27.88
CA GLN A 16 24.59 -2.08 -27.31
C GLN A 16 23.49 -2.97 -26.72
N SER A 17 23.55 -3.21 -25.41
CA SER A 17 22.44 -3.80 -24.68
C SER A 17 21.32 -2.77 -24.71
N VAL A 18 20.37 -2.98 -25.62
CA VAL A 18 19.14 -2.21 -25.67
C VAL A 18 18.46 -2.38 -24.33
N SER A 19 18.21 -1.28 -23.61
CA SER A 19 17.49 -1.37 -22.34
C SER A 19 16.05 -1.86 -22.58
N ALA A 20 15.43 -2.48 -21.58
CA ALA A 20 14.04 -2.94 -21.72
C ALA A 20 13.10 -1.80 -22.13
N ALA A 21 13.34 -0.57 -21.63
CA ALA A 21 12.61 0.63 -22.01
C ALA A 21 12.80 0.97 -23.50
N ASP A 22 14.05 1.03 -23.99
CA ASP A 22 14.33 1.30 -25.40
C ASP A 22 13.72 0.25 -26.33
N SER A 23 13.66 -1.01 -25.88
CA SER A 23 13.04 -2.10 -26.63
C SER A 23 11.52 -1.94 -26.75
N LEU A 24 10.88 -1.42 -25.71
CA LEU A 24 9.44 -1.18 -25.67
C LEU A 24 9.08 0.02 -26.53
N ASP A 25 9.82 1.12 -26.42
CA ASP A 25 9.54 2.33 -27.20
C ASP A 25 9.68 2.06 -28.70
N ARG A 26 10.69 1.28 -29.13
CA ARG A 26 10.80 0.86 -30.53
C ARG A 26 9.66 -0.03 -31.00
N TYR A 27 9.10 -0.85 -30.12
CA TYR A 27 7.91 -1.63 -30.45
C TYR A 27 6.69 -0.72 -30.55
N PHE A 28 6.48 0.16 -29.57
CA PHE A 28 5.37 1.11 -29.53
C PHE A 28 5.34 2.04 -30.74
N LEU A 29 6.51 2.58 -31.15
CA LEU A 29 6.62 3.51 -32.28
C LEU A 29 6.32 2.87 -33.64
N LYS A 30 6.34 1.53 -33.76
CA LYS A 30 5.95 0.81 -34.98
C LYS A 30 4.44 0.61 -35.10
N LEU A 31 3.70 0.74 -34.00
CA LEU A 31 2.26 0.56 -33.99
C LEU A 31 1.57 1.82 -34.50
N SER A 32 0.63 1.65 -35.42
CA SER A 32 -0.35 2.68 -35.75
C SER A 32 -1.24 2.98 -34.54
N GLU A 33 -1.95 4.11 -34.56
CA GLU A 33 -2.86 4.52 -33.48
C GLU A 33 -3.90 3.44 -33.17
N THR A 34 -4.53 2.87 -34.19
CA THR A 34 -5.51 1.79 -34.03
C THR A 34 -4.90 0.51 -33.45
N GLU A 35 -3.65 0.20 -33.80
CA GLU A 35 -2.97 -0.98 -33.27
C GLU A 35 -2.60 -0.81 -31.80
N ARG A 36 -2.26 0.40 -31.34
CA ARG A 36 -1.90 0.65 -29.93
C ARG A 36 -3.01 0.25 -28.97
N PHE A 37 -4.28 0.41 -29.35
CA PHE A 37 -5.43 0.07 -28.52
C PHE A 37 -5.92 -1.38 -28.65
N LYS A 38 -5.28 -2.21 -29.50
CA LYS A 38 -5.57 -3.65 -29.52
C LYS A 38 -5.15 -4.28 -28.19
N LYS A 39 -5.99 -5.15 -27.63
CA LYS A 39 -5.81 -5.75 -26.30
C LYS A 39 -4.44 -6.40 -26.12
N GLU A 40 -3.95 -7.10 -27.14
CA GLU A 40 -2.66 -7.80 -27.14
C GLU A 40 -1.51 -6.80 -27.01
N ASN A 41 -1.58 -5.70 -27.74
CA ASN A 41 -0.55 -4.66 -27.73
C ASN A 41 -0.59 -3.87 -26.41
N LEU A 42 -1.78 -3.55 -25.88
CA LEU A 42 -1.92 -2.95 -24.55
C LEU A 42 -1.31 -3.82 -23.46
N LYS A 43 -1.51 -5.15 -23.54
CA LYS A 43 -0.89 -6.10 -22.62
C LYS A 43 0.63 -6.08 -22.74
N GLU A 44 1.17 -6.15 -23.95
CA GLU A 44 2.62 -6.07 -24.19
C GLU A 44 3.23 -4.78 -23.64
N ILE A 45 2.62 -3.63 -23.96
CA ILE A 45 3.07 -2.31 -23.48
C ILE A 45 3.06 -2.28 -21.95
N SER A 46 1.95 -2.69 -21.33
CA SER A 46 1.79 -2.63 -19.87
C SER A 46 2.74 -3.56 -19.13
N MET A 47 2.95 -4.78 -19.63
CA MET A 47 3.87 -5.75 -19.01
C MET A 47 5.31 -5.28 -19.07
N ARG A 48 5.74 -4.76 -20.24
CA ARG A 48 7.13 -4.40 -20.54
C ARG A 48 7.51 -2.99 -20.07
N LEU A 49 6.54 -2.19 -19.61
CA LEU A 49 6.82 -0.86 -19.07
C LEU A 49 7.86 -0.94 -17.95
N ALA A 50 8.98 -0.23 -18.10
CA ALA A 50 10.13 -0.39 -17.20
C ALA A 50 10.79 0.93 -16.78
N SER A 51 10.26 2.05 -17.29
CA SER A 51 10.76 3.41 -17.07
C SER A 51 9.59 4.39 -16.96
N LEU A 52 9.77 5.48 -16.22
CA LEU A 52 8.87 6.65 -16.23
C LEU A 52 9.19 7.64 -17.36
N GLU A 53 9.93 7.18 -18.36
CA GLU A 53 10.37 7.93 -19.52
C GLU A 53 9.99 7.19 -20.81
N GLY A 54 9.96 7.92 -21.91
CA GLY A 54 9.69 7.37 -23.24
C GLY A 54 8.23 7.49 -23.68
N PRO A 55 7.99 7.39 -24.99
CA PRO A 55 6.66 7.50 -25.59
C PRO A 55 5.68 6.43 -25.11
N ALA A 56 6.12 5.19 -24.84
CA ALA A 56 5.22 4.15 -24.37
C ALA A 56 4.70 4.46 -22.95
N PHE A 57 5.56 5.01 -22.07
CA PHE A 57 5.13 5.46 -20.74
C PHE A 57 4.13 6.61 -20.85
N GLN A 58 4.43 7.61 -21.68
CA GLN A 58 3.55 8.76 -21.85
C GLN A 58 2.16 8.32 -22.34
N PHE A 59 2.12 7.43 -23.32
CA PHE A 59 0.88 6.83 -23.80
C PHE A 59 0.09 6.14 -22.70
N VAL A 60 0.75 5.29 -21.88
CA VAL A 60 0.09 4.58 -20.77
C VAL A 60 -0.43 5.55 -19.70
N LEU A 61 0.32 6.61 -19.41
CA LEU A 61 -0.07 7.62 -18.43
C LEU A 61 -1.29 8.43 -18.88
N GLU A 62 -1.31 8.85 -20.16
CA GLU A 62 -2.39 9.65 -20.73
C GLU A 62 -3.67 8.84 -20.96
N ASN A 63 -3.55 7.56 -21.29
CA ASN A 63 -4.66 6.68 -21.68
C ASN A 63 -4.98 5.64 -20.58
N GLN A 64 -4.61 5.93 -19.33
CA GLN A 64 -4.71 4.97 -18.23
C GLN A 64 -6.14 4.44 -18.06
N ALA A 65 -7.15 5.30 -18.16
CA ALA A 65 -8.54 4.91 -17.97
C ALA A 65 -9.02 3.94 -19.06
N GLU A 66 -8.74 4.23 -20.33
CA GLU A 66 -9.10 3.35 -21.45
C GLU A 66 -8.36 2.01 -21.36
N ILE A 67 -7.09 2.03 -20.99
CA ILE A 67 -6.29 0.80 -20.86
C ILE A 67 -6.84 -0.09 -19.75
N GLU A 68 -7.23 0.47 -18.60
CA GLU A 68 -7.82 -0.30 -17.49
C GLU A 68 -9.21 -0.86 -17.82
N GLN A 69 -9.97 -0.23 -18.72
CA GLN A 69 -11.23 -0.81 -19.21
C GLN A 69 -10.98 -2.11 -19.99
N VAL A 70 -9.87 -2.19 -20.74
CA VAL A 70 -9.53 -3.36 -21.58
C VAL A 70 -8.79 -4.43 -20.79
N LEU A 71 -7.84 -4.03 -19.94
CA LEU A 71 -6.93 -4.94 -19.22
C LEU A 71 -7.36 -5.24 -17.78
N GLY A 72 -8.36 -4.53 -17.28
CA GLY A 72 -8.83 -4.65 -15.91
C GLY A 72 -8.33 -3.52 -15.01
N LYS A 73 -9.15 -3.25 -13.98
CA LYS A 73 -8.96 -2.18 -13.01
C LYS A 73 -7.60 -2.29 -12.31
N ASN A 74 -6.93 -1.14 -12.13
CA ASN A 74 -5.64 -1.00 -11.47
C ASN A 74 -4.43 -1.67 -12.16
N THR A 75 -4.58 -2.34 -13.30
CA THR A 75 -3.47 -3.05 -13.96
C THR A 75 -2.30 -2.14 -14.26
N VAL A 76 -2.55 -1.00 -14.92
CA VAL A 76 -1.49 -0.03 -15.22
C VAL A 76 -1.24 0.92 -14.06
N LYS A 77 -2.24 1.26 -13.23
CA LYS A 77 -2.03 2.03 -11.98
C LYS A 77 -0.95 1.40 -11.11
N ASN A 78 -1.03 0.09 -10.87
CA ASN A 78 -0.07 -0.63 -10.03
C ASN A 78 1.34 -0.57 -10.64
N LYS A 79 1.43 -0.70 -11.97
CA LYS A 79 2.67 -0.63 -12.71
C LYS A 79 3.32 0.76 -12.63
N ILE A 80 2.56 1.82 -12.95
CA ILE A 80 3.02 3.21 -12.88
C ILE A 80 3.46 3.56 -11.46
N SER A 81 2.62 3.24 -10.46
CA SER A 81 2.92 3.55 -9.05
C SER A 81 4.17 2.83 -8.55
N GLY A 82 4.39 1.58 -8.98
CA GLY A 82 5.61 0.82 -8.70
C GLY A 82 6.87 1.44 -9.33
N LEU A 83 6.76 1.97 -10.55
CA LEU A 83 7.87 2.69 -11.20
C LEU A 83 8.15 4.03 -10.50
N ILE A 84 7.10 4.79 -10.11
CA ILE A 84 7.25 6.02 -9.30
C ILE A 84 7.97 5.72 -7.99
N LEU A 85 7.54 4.67 -7.27
CA LEU A 85 8.18 4.22 -6.04
C LEU A 85 9.67 3.95 -6.27
N LYS A 86 10.00 3.14 -7.27
CA LYS A 86 11.37 2.70 -7.55
C LYS A 86 12.28 3.84 -8.03
N GLU A 87 11.83 4.65 -8.98
CA GLU A 87 12.70 5.61 -9.67
C GLU A 87 12.70 6.99 -9.04
N LYS A 88 11.61 7.38 -8.37
CA LYS A 88 11.47 8.74 -7.83
C LYS A 88 11.48 8.77 -6.32
N ILE A 89 10.85 7.82 -5.63
CA ILE A 89 10.74 7.88 -4.16
C ILE A 89 11.93 7.20 -3.47
N GLN A 90 12.22 5.94 -3.82
CA GLN A 90 13.25 5.14 -3.14
C GLN A 90 14.63 5.84 -3.09
N PRO A 91 15.15 6.46 -4.17
CA PRO A 91 16.43 7.17 -4.14
C PRO A 91 16.45 8.39 -3.20
N GLN A 92 15.28 8.94 -2.85
CA GLN A 92 15.18 10.08 -1.94
C GLN A 92 15.05 9.68 -0.47
N ILE A 93 14.66 8.43 -0.18
CA ILE A 93 14.41 7.95 1.19
C ILE A 93 15.43 6.91 1.65
N TRP A 94 16.16 6.27 0.74
CA TRP A 94 17.21 5.28 1.04
C TRP A 94 18.56 5.70 0.46
N LYS A 95 19.62 5.54 1.25
CA LYS A 95 21.02 5.77 0.80
C LYS A 95 21.59 4.59 0.03
N ASP A 96 21.01 3.41 0.21
CA ASP A 96 21.47 2.16 -0.37
C ASP A 96 20.34 1.41 -1.10
N THR A 97 20.72 0.60 -2.09
CA THR A 97 19.77 -0.18 -2.89
C THR A 97 19.11 -1.32 -2.12
N ALA A 98 19.71 -1.76 -1.00
CA ALA A 98 19.13 -2.76 -0.12
C ALA A 98 18.12 -2.17 0.87
N ARG A 99 17.94 -0.84 0.86
CA ARG A 99 16.91 -0.09 1.61
C ARG A 99 17.02 -0.35 3.11
N LYS A 100 18.24 -0.23 3.62
CA LYS A 100 18.57 -0.44 5.05
C LYS A 100 18.92 0.86 5.76
N ILE A 101 19.45 1.83 5.03
CA ILE A 101 19.97 3.07 5.57
C ILE A 101 19.10 4.22 5.06
N PRO A 102 18.23 4.79 5.91
CA PRO A 102 17.38 5.89 5.49
C PRO A 102 18.21 7.15 5.22
N VAL A 103 17.75 7.98 4.27
CA VAL A 103 18.33 9.31 4.03
C VAL A 103 18.06 10.23 5.23
N ASN A 104 16.81 10.23 5.70
CA ASN A 104 16.31 11.00 6.84
C ASN A 104 15.44 10.11 7.72
N ALA A 105 15.37 10.40 9.02
CA ALA A 105 14.50 9.67 9.95
C ALA A 105 13.01 9.77 9.57
N VAL A 106 12.59 10.91 9.02
CA VAL A 106 11.22 11.13 8.52
C VAL A 106 11.29 11.80 7.15
N PRO A 107 10.95 11.10 6.05
CA PRO A 107 10.88 11.70 4.73
C PRO A 107 9.80 12.78 4.60
N ALA A 108 10.02 13.76 3.71
CA ALA A 108 9.07 14.84 3.42
C ALA A 108 7.90 14.34 2.54
N TRP A 109 7.09 13.43 3.07
CA TRP A 109 6.04 12.70 2.34
C TRP A 109 5.07 13.61 1.58
N GLU A 110 4.58 14.68 2.21
CA GLU A 110 3.62 15.60 1.56
C GLU A 110 4.23 16.40 0.42
N THR A 111 5.49 16.81 0.57
CA THR A 111 6.21 17.52 -0.49
C THR A 111 6.43 16.60 -1.69
N MET A 112 6.94 15.39 -1.46
CA MET A 112 7.10 14.39 -2.52
C MET A 112 5.77 14.08 -3.20
N ARG A 113 4.69 13.88 -2.42
CA ARG A 113 3.36 13.64 -2.95
C ARG A 113 2.92 14.77 -3.88
N LYS A 114 2.95 16.03 -3.44
CA LYS A 114 2.51 17.17 -4.26
C LYS A 114 3.28 17.27 -5.58
N GLN A 115 4.59 17.04 -5.55
CA GLN A 115 5.43 17.03 -6.76
C GLN A 115 5.03 15.91 -7.72
N LEU A 116 4.83 14.69 -7.20
CA LEU A 116 4.42 13.53 -7.99
C LEU A 116 3.01 13.68 -8.54
N GLN A 117 2.07 14.23 -7.77
CA GLN A 117 0.69 14.48 -8.20
C GLN A 117 0.64 15.38 -9.43
N LYS A 118 1.49 16.41 -9.48
CA LYS A 118 1.58 17.32 -10.63
C LYS A 118 2.02 16.63 -11.92
N LYS A 119 2.86 15.59 -11.81
CA LYS A 119 3.47 14.93 -12.98
C LYS A 119 2.76 13.64 -13.40
N TYR A 120 2.22 12.88 -12.45
CA TYR A 120 1.72 11.52 -12.66
C TYR A 120 0.25 11.34 -12.28
N GLY A 121 -0.41 12.43 -11.86
CA GLY A 121 -1.79 12.41 -11.39
C GLY A 121 -1.93 11.95 -9.93
N ARG A 122 -3.05 12.36 -9.31
CA ARG A 122 -3.31 12.11 -7.88
C ARG A 122 -3.29 10.63 -7.52
N SER A 123 -4.01 9.82 -8.30
CA SER A 123 -4.21 8.39 -8.01
C SER A 123 -2.89 7.61 -7.97
N ASN A 124 -1.99 7.85 -8.93
CA ASN A 124 -0.69 7.17 -9.00
C ASN A 124 0.27 7.67 -7.90
N ALA A 125 0.31 8.97 -7.67
CA ALA A 125 1.18 9.57 -6.66
C ALA A 125 0.80 9.15 -5.23
N ASP A 126 -0.50 9.15 -4.90
CA ASP A 126 -0.99 8.74 -3.58
C ASP A 126 -0.66 7.27 -3.32
N MET A 127 -0.88 6.39 -4.30
CA MET A 127 -0.55 4.98 -4.19
C MET A 127 0.96 4.76 -3.98
N ALA A 128 1.81 5.40 -4.80
CA ALA A 128 3.26 5.26 -4.69
C ALA A 128 3.79 5.75 -3.33
N VAL A 129 3.28 6.87 -2.83
CA VAL A 129 3.68 7.43 -1.52
C VAL A 129 3.20 6.55 -0.37
N LEU A 130 1.98 6.01 -0.42
CA LEU A 130 1.49 5.08 0.60
C LEU A 130 2.33 3.78 0.63
N SER A 131 2.63 3.20 -0.54
CA SER A 131 3.52 2.04 -0.63
C SER A 131 4.91 2.35 -0.05
N ALA A 132 5.46 3.53 -0.34
CA ALA A 132 6.73 3.96 0.23
C ALA A 132 6.68 4.09 1.76
N LYS A 133 5.59 4.66 2.30
CA LYS A 133 5.39 4.78 3.75
C LYS A 133 5.33 3.41 4.43
N PHE A 134 4.55 2.47 3.89
CA PHE A 134 4.46 1.13 4.45
C PHE A 134 5.81 0.44 4.51
N GLU A 135 6.54 0.48 3.39
CA GLU A 135 7.87 -0.10 3.31
C GLU A 135 8.84 0.57 4.28
N PHE A 136 8.86 1.91 4.30
CA PHE A 136 9.75 2.68 5.16
C PHE A 136 9.50 2.42 6.64
N PHE A 137 8.26 2.55 7.11
CA PHE A 137 7.96 2.38 8.53
C PHE A 137 8.10 0.92 9.00
N ASP A 138 7.80 -0.08 8.16
CA ASP A 138 8.08 -1.47 8.50
C ASP A 138 9.59 -1.74 8.62
N LYS A 139 10.40 -1.23 7.69
CA LYS A 139 11.87 -1.38 7.74
C LYS A 139 12.47 -0.70 8.97
N GLN A 140 11.93 0.46 9.35
CA GLN A 140 12.34 1.20 10.53
C GLN A 140 11.76 0.65 11.83
N LYS A 141 10.86 -0.36 11.76
CA LYS A 141 10.12 -0.89 12.91
C LYS A 141 9.36 0.19 13.68
N ASP A 142 8.89 1.20 12.96
CA ASP A 142 8.09 2.30 13.48
C ASP A 142 6.60 1.97 13.38
N SER A 143 6.16 1.12 14.29
CA SER A 143 4.78 0.59 14.30
C SER A 143 3.72 1.68 14.47
N LYS A 144 4.06 2.79 15.15
CA LYS A 144 3.14 3.93 15.32
C LYS A 144 2.90 4.65 13.99
N ASN A 145 3.95 5.01 13.27
CA ASN A 145 3.78 5.66 11.97
C ASN A 145 3.27 4.70 10.90
N LEU A 146 3.55 3.40 11.03
CA LEU A 146 2.93 2.37 10.20
C LEU A 146 1.41 2.32 10.41
N ALA A 147 0.93 2.35 11.66
CA ALA A 147 -0.50 2.43 11.97
C ALA A 147 -1.15 3.68 11.34
N LEU A 148 -0.52 4.84 11.47
CA LEU A 148 -1.01 6.08 10.85
C LEU A 148 -1.03 6.02 9.31
N ALA A 149 -0.06 5.35 8.69
CA ALA A 149 -0.06 5.12 7.24
C ALA A 149 -1.23 4.22 6.80
N PHE A 150 -1.57 3.20 7.58
CA PHE A 150 -2.75 2.36 7.32
C PHE A 150 -4.04 3.17 7.47
N MET A 151 -4.14 4.02 8.49
CA MET A 151 -5.29 4.91 8.65
C MET A 151 -5.46 5.83 7.44
N GLU A 152 -4.36 6.42 6.97
CA GLU A 152 -4.39 7.26 5.76
C GLU A 152 -4.85 6.47 4.52
N ASN A 153 -4.41 5.22 4.37
CA ASN A 153 -4.84 4.37 3.27
C ASN A 153 -6.35 4.09 3.33
N ILE A 154 -6.90 3.80 4.51
CA ILE A 154 -8.34 3.57 4.69
C ILE A 154 -9.13 4.86 4.41
N ASP A 155 -8.65 6.01 4.88
CA ASP A 155 -9.31 7.30 4.64
C ASP A 155 -9.41 7.65 3.14
N ARG A 156 -8.39 7.26 2.37
CA ARG A 156 -8.33 7.57 0.93
C ARG A 156 -9.08 6.55 0.07
N ASN A 157 -8.96 5.28 0.40
CA ASN A 157 -9.42 4.19 -0.46
C ASN A 157 -10.70 3.52 0.04
N GLY A 158 -11.16 3.88 1.24
CA GLY A 158 -12.28 3.25 1.91
C GLY A 158 -11.93 1.90 2.53
N LEU A 159 -12.95 1.28 3.13
CA LEU A 159 -12.88 -0.08 3.64
C LEU A 159 -13.48 -1.04 2.61
N ASP A 160 -12.74 -2.09 2.26
CA ASP A 160 -13.32 -3.23 1.56
C ASP A 160 -13.85 -4.24 2.59
N THR A 161 -15.14 -4.18 2.87
CA THR A 161 -15.78 -5.09 3.82
C THR A 161 -16.24 -6.38 3.14
N SER A 162 -15.61 -6.86 2.07
CA SER A 162 -16.02 -8.10 1.38
C SER A 162 -15.04 -9.26 1.60
N GLY A 163 -15.57 -10.49 1.57
CA GLY A 163 -14.77 -11.72 1.61
C GLY A 163 -13.70 -11.76 2.71
N LEU A 164 -12.46 -12.11 2.30
CA LEU A 164 -11.31 -12.21 3.20
C LEU A 164 -10.84 -10.86 3.76
N ASN A 165 -11.24 -9.73 3.15
CA ASN A 165 -10.81 -8.42 3.60
C ASN A 165 -11.39 -8.07 4.98
N LYS A 166 -12.56 -8.61 5.35
CA LYS A 166 -13.09 -8.47 6.72
C LYS A 166 -12.14 -9.05 7.78
N VAL A 167 -11.55 -10.22 7.51
CA VAL A 167 -10.59 -10.88 8.40
C VAL A 167 -9.29 -10.09 8.47
N PHE A 168 -8.82 -9.60 7.31
CA PHE A 168 -7.66 -8.71 7.25
C PHE A 168 -7.87 -7.45 8.10
N PHE A 169 -9.02 -6.78 7.98
CA PHE A 169 -9.32 -5.58 8.76
C PHE A 169 -9.38 -5.87 10.25
N ASN A 170 -9.99 -6.98 10.66
CA ASN A 170 -9.97 -7.39 12.06
C ASN A 170 -8.53 -7.51 12.60
N ASN A 171 -7.68 -8.24 11.88
CA ASN A 171 -6.29 -8.44 12.28
C ASN A 171 -5.50 -7.13 12.27
N LEU A 172 -5.72 -6.25 11.29
CA LEU A 172 -5.10 -4.93 11.25
C LEU A 172 -5.50 -4.10 12.49
N MET A 173 -6.78 -4.09 12.85
CA MET A 173 -7.26 -3.32 14.00
C MET A 173 -6.70 -3.87 15.31
N PHE A 174 -6.72 -5.19 15.49
CA PHE A 174 -6.25 -5.84 16.72
C PHE A 174 -4.73 -5.81 16.86
N GLN A 175 -3.99 -6.18 15.81
CA GLN A 175 -2.53 -6.40 15.89
C GLN A 175 -1.71 -5.13 15.62
N VAL A 176 -2.26 -4.18 14.86
CA VAL A 176 -1.52 -2.96 14.49
C VAL A 176 -2.12 -1.74 15.15
N MET A 177 -3.43 -1.49 15.00
CA MET A 177 -4.01 -0.23 15.49
C MET A 177 -4.10 -0.18 17.02
N LEU A 178 -4.70 -1.20 17.63
CA LEU A 178 -4.93 -1.26 19.07
C LEU A 178 -3.64 -1.08 19.90
N PRO A 179 -2.53 -1.80 19.65
CA PRO A 179 -1.32 -1.64 20.45
C PRO A 179 -0.55 -0.34 20.18
N ASN A 180 -0.66 0.24 18.98
CA ASN A 180 0.20 1.37 18.57
C ASN A 180 -0.48 2.75 18.63
N LEU A 181 -1.81 2.81 18.80
CA LEU A 181 -2.55 4.06 18.92
C LEU A 181 -2.93 4.34 20.38
N GLU A 182 -2.71 5.59 20.80
CA GLU A 182 -3.05 6.06 22.15
C GLU A 182 -4.14 7.14 22.17
N SER A 183 -4.40 7.79 21.03
CA SER A 183 -5.41 8.86 20.94
C SER A 183 -6.82 8.24 21.00
N PRO A 184 -7.68 8.62 21.97
CA PRO A 184 -9.05 8.15 22.03
C PRO A 184 -9.83 8.44 20.74
N ALA A 185 -9.60 9.60 20.11
CA ALA A 185 -10.26 9.97 18.86
C ALA A 185 -9.87 9.03 17.68
N LEU A 186 -8.58 8.67 17.58
CA LEU A 186 -8.13 7.73 16.54
C LEU A 186 -8.65 6.30 16.82
N LEU A 187 -8.66 5.88 18.08
CA LEU A 187 -9.20 4.58 18.47
C LEU A 187 -10.71 4.47 18.21
N LEU A 188 -11.47 5.54 18.48
CA LEU A 188 -12.89 5.60 18.11
C LEU A 188 -13.11 5.55 16.61
N LYS A 189 -12.24 6.17 15.82
CA LYS A 189 -12.29 6.05 14.37
C LYS A 189 -12.08 4.60 13.92
N CYS A 190 -11.11 3.89 14.50
CA CYS A 190 -10.92 2.46 14.29
C CYS A 190 -12.13 1.63 14.74
N ALA A 191 -12.74 1.98 15.87
CA ALA A 191 -13.93 1.32 16.38
C ALA A 191 -15.10 1.48 15.40
N ASN A 192 -15.30 2.68 14.84
CA ASN A 192 -16.32 2.94 13.82
C ASN A 192 -16.09 2.10 12.54
N TRP A 193 -14.84 1.93 12.13
CA TRP A 193 -14.50 1.04 11.02
C TRP A 193 -14.83 -0.42 11.31
N MET A 194 -14.46 -0.91 12.50
CA MET A 194 -14.86 -2.26 12.92
C MET A 194 -16.38 -2.42 13.00
N ARG A 195 -17.09 -1.36 13.40
CA ARG A 195 -18.55 -1.40 13.42
C ARG A 195 -19.14 -1.62 12.03
N LEU A 196 -18.60 -0.95 11.00
CA LEU A 196 -19.00 -1.17 9.61
C LEU A 196 -18.70 -2.61 9.15
N VAL A 197 -17.56 -3.19 9.56
CA VAL A 197 -17.23 -4.59 9.28
C VAL A 197 -18.26 -5.54 9.89
N ILE A 198 -18.60 -5.35 11.17
CA ILE A 198 -19.60 -6.14 11.90
C ILE A 198 -20.98 -6.02 11.23
N ASP A 199 -21.45 -4.79 11.00
CA ASP A 199 -22.78 -4.53 10.43
C ASP A 199 -22.92 -5.07 8.99
N SER A 200 -21.82 -5.16 8.25
CA SER A 200 -21.79 -5.77 6.91
C SER A 200 -21.80 -7.31 6.91
N ASN A 201 -21.77 -7.95 8.07
CA ASN A 201 -21.62 -9.39 8.20
C ASN A 201 -22.97 -10.08 8.47
N PRO A 202 -23.47 -10.95 7.57
CA PRO A 202 -24.71 -11.70 7.81
C PRO A 202 -24.67 -12.56 9.07
N VAL A 203 -23.47 -13.03 9.45
CA VAL A 203 -23.23 -13.79 10.66
C VAL A 203 -22.24 -13.02 11.52
N MET A 204 -22.64 -12.66 12.74
CA MET A 204 -21.76 -11.95 13.66
C MET A 204 -20.53 -12.80 14.00
N SER A 205 -19.34 -12.23 13.86
CA SER A 205 -18.07 -12.87 14.23
C SER A 205 -17.69 -12.44 15.66
N PRO A 206 -17.53 -13.37 16.61
CA PRO A 206 -17.10 -13.07 17.97
C PRO A 206 -15.76 -12.31 18.00
N ASP A 207 -14.79 -12.69 17.18
CA ASP A 207 -13.47 -12.03 17.10
C ASP A 207 -13.56 -10.56 16.66
N GLN A 208 -14.46 -10.26 15.72
CA GLN A 208 -14.71 -8.88 15.27
C GLN A 208 -15.35 -8.04 16.36
N ILE A 209 -16.26 -8.65 17.13
CA ILE A 209 -16.92 -8.00 18.26
C ILE A 209 -15.92 -7.74 19.41
N ASP A 210 -15.08 -8.72 19.76
CA ASP A 210 -14.00 -8.55 20.75
C ASP A 210 -13.03 -7.43 20.34
N THR A 211 -12.59 -7.42 19.07
CA THR A 211 -11.71 -6.36 18.57
C THR A 211 -12.36 -4.97 18.69
N TYR A 212 -13.66 -4.86 18.36
CA TYR A 212 -14.41 -3.62 18.53
C TYR A 212 -14.53 -3.19 20.00
N ALA A 213 -14.83 -4.13 20.91
CA ALA A 213 -14.92 -3.88 22.34
C ALA A 213 -13.58 -3.39 22.91
N ASN A 214 -12.46 -4.02 22.53
CA ASN A 214 -11.12 -3.63 22.92
C ASN A 214 -10.75 -2.20 22.47
N LEU A 215 -11.11 -1.81 21.24
CA LEU A 215 -10.91 -0.44 20.74
C LEU A 215 -11.72 0.59 21.55
N LEU A 216 -13.01 0.31 21.80
CA LEU A 216 -13.85 1.16 22.64
C LEU A 216 -13.27 1.31 24.05
N TYR A 217 -12.82 0.21 24.63
CA TYR A 217 -12.25 0.18 25.96
C TYR A 217 -10.97 1.01 26.07
N LYS A 218 -10.02 0.82 25.13
CA LYS A 218 -8.80 1.64 25.06
C LYS A 218 -9.14 3.12 24.85
N ALA A 219 -10.18 3.43 24.09
CA ALA A 219 -10.71 4.77 23.89
C ALA A 219 -11.50 5.36 25.08
N LYS A 220 -11.60 4.63 26.21
CA LYS A 220 -12.31 5.02 27.45
C LYS A 220 -13.85 4.97 27.38
N HIS A 221 -14.41 4.28 26.40
CA HIS A 221 -15.85 3.99 26.29
C HIS A 221 -16.20 2.67 26.99
N VAL A 222 -15.92 2.60 28.30
CA VAL A 222 -15.95 1.34 29.09
C VAL A 222 -17.33 0.68 29.11
N LYS A 223 -18.40 1.46 29.30
CA LYS A 223 -19.77 0.91 29.36
C LYS A 223 -20.15 0.20 28.07
N ASP A 224 -19.87 0.82 26.93
CA ASP A 224 -20.16 0.25 25.62
C ASP A 224 -19.27 -0.96 25.34
N ALA A 225 -17.97 -0.86 25.64
CA ALA A 225 -17.03 -1.96 25.49
C ALA A 225 -17.51 -3.22 26.23
N MET A 226 -17.94 -3.08 27.49
CA MET A 226 -18.46 -4.19 28.30
C MET A 226 -19.70 -4.84 27.68
N ILE A 227 -20.61 -4.05 27.10
CA ILE A 227 -21.80 -4.57 26.42
C ILE A 227 -21.39 -5.41 25.21
N TRP A 228 -20.43 -4.94 24.42
CA TRP A 228 -19.97 -5.65 23.22
C TRP A 228 -19.14 -6.88 23.56
N GLU A 229 -18.24 -6.80 24.53
CA GLU A 229 -17.44 -7.95 24.97
C GLU A 229 -18.33 -9.07 25.51
N LYS A 230 -19.38 -8.72 26.27
CA LYS A 230 -20.36 -9.71 26.70
C LYS A 230 -21.00 -10.43 25.51
N LYS A 231 -21.30 -9.72 24.41
CA LYS A 231 -21.86 -10.36 23.21
C LYS A 231 -20.86 -11.32 22.55
N ALA A 232 -19.57 -10.98 22.49
CA ALA A 232 -18.55 -11.91 21.98
C ALA A 232 -18.50 -13.19 22.83
N MET A 233 -18.47 -13.03 24.16
CA MET A 233 -18.50 -14.15 25.11
C MET A 233 -19.77 -15.00 24.98
N ASP A 234 -20.94 -14.38 24.83
CA ASP A 234 -22.22 -15.11 24.70
C ASP A 234 -22.31 -15.87 23.37
N LEU A 235 -21.71 -15.35 22.29
CA LEU A 235 -21.67 -16.02 20.98
C LEU A 235 -20.67 -17.17 20.91
N ALA A 236 -19.61 -17.14 21.73
CA ALA A 236 -18.55 -18.13 21.77
C ALA A 236 -18.12 -18.42 23.22
N PRO A 237 -18.99 -19.07 24.02
CA PRO A 237 -18.79 -19.24 25.46
C PRO A 237 -17.57 -20.10 25.83
N ASP A 238 -17.11 -20.94 24.90
CA ASP A 238 -15.96 -21.83 25.07
C ASP A 238 -14.61 -21.12 24.78
N VAL A 239 -14.64 -19.89 24.24
CA VAL A 239 -13.42 -19.11 23.99
C VAL A 239 -13.05 -18.35 25.26
N ALA A 240 -12.12 -18.93 26.03
CA ALA A 240 -11.67 -18.36 27.30
C ALA A 240 -11.14 -16.92 27.20
N ALA A 241 -10.58 -16.55 26.05
CA ALA A 241 -10.03 -15.21 25.82
C ALA A 241 -11.08 -14.10 26.00
N PHE A 242 -12.32 -14.28 25.54
CA PHE A 242 -13.37 -13.26 25.67
C PHE A 242 -13.80 -13.06 27.13
N ARG A 243 -13.88 -14.16 27.89
CA ARG A 243 -14.13 -14.07 29.34
C ARG A 243 -13.02 -13.31 30.04
N GLU A 244 -11.76 -13.61 29.72
CA GLU A 244 -10.60 -12.92 30.29
C GLU A 244 -10.61 -11.42 29.95
N THR A 245 -10.90 -11.07 28.69
CA THR A 245 -11.07 -9.68 28.24
C THR A 245 -12.15 -8.96 29.04
N TYR A 246 -13.34 -9.57 29.17
CA TYR A 246 -14.45 -9.00 29.95
C TYR A 246 -14.08 -8.74 31.41
N GLU A 247 -13.43 -9.71 32.06
CA GLU A 247 -13.00 -9.59 33.45
C GLU A 247 -11.92 -8.51 33.64
N LYS A 248 -10.99 -8.38 32.70
CA LYS A 248 -9.99 -7.30 32.70
C LYS A 248 -10.65 -5.94 32.56
N MET A 249 -11.59 -5.78 31.62
CA MET A 249 -12.35 -4.54 31.43
C MET A 249 -13.14 -4.16 32.68
N ALA A 250 -13.81 -5.13 33.32
CA ALA A 250 -14.55 -4.92 34.57
C ALA A 250 -13.66 -4.40 35.71
N LYS A 251 -12.39 -4.82 35.73
CA LYS A 251 -11.37 -4.42 36.72
C LYS A 251 -10.60 -3.17 36.33
N GLY A 252 -10.86 -2.56 35.16
CA GLY A 252 -10.09 -1.40 34.68
C GLY A 252 -8.66 -1.75 34.24
N ILE A 253 -8.37 -3.02 33.95
CA ILE A 253 -7.06 -3.52 33.54
C ILE A 253 -6.93 -3.44 32.01
N ARG A 254 -5.72 -3.18 31.50
CA ARG A 254 -5.45 -3.18 30.05
C ARG A 254 -5.65 -4.56 29.43
N THR A 255 -6.18 -4.57 28.21
CA THR A 255 -6.43 -5.78 27.42
C THR A 255 -5.46 -5.94 26.23
N TRP A 256 -4.65 -4.90 25.97
CA TRP A 256 -3.63 -4.81 24.94
C TRP A 256 -2.22 -4.76 25.53
#